data_AF-A0AAD8VNQ1-F1
#
_entry.id   AF-A0AAD8VNQ1-F1
#
_cell.length_a   1.000
_cell.length_b   1.000
_cell.length_c   1.000
_cell.angle_alpha   90.00
_cell.angle_beta   90.00
_cell.angle_gamma   90.00
#
_symmetry.space_group_name_H-M   'P 1'
#
loop_
_entity.id
_entity.type
_entity.pdbx_description
1 polymer ?
#
loop_
_entity_poly.entity_id
_entity_poly.type
_entity_poly.pdbx_seq_one_letter_code
_entity_poly.pdbx_strand_id
1 'polypeptide(L)'
;MAAEDLEWERSKISNQDLNMLKRLGLMKKEDAIRFPSEESYPNPPMEYRPMIKDLIRIGSQFIGYREYASKAEEKLAEANNRADALVQKLEQSEAARKKAELVASEAKAEADEARAKVASVEELQKRLEDAESALNEHKTAQAAREQGILKRLKSQIRRTETQTNQGFDLENPVNDPLLDTLSYLELHGSEIREGVANASAGLSTLFPYFFPKKEEPPTFLTLAKSFNSSEDLGLKVRQKT
;
A
#
# COMPACT_ATOMS: atom_id res chain seq x y z
N MET A 1 20.95 -37.52 36.47
CA MET A 1 21.30 -38.14 37.77
C MET A 1 21.99 -37.08 38.60
N ALA A 2 21.24 -36.39 39.45
CA ALA A 2 21.75 -35.45 40.43
C ALA A 2 21.23 -35.94 41.78
N ALA A 3 22.13 -36.48 42.58
CA ALA A 3 21.89 -36.88 43.96
C ALA A 3 22.48 -35.75 44.81
N GLU A 4 21.64 -34.79 45.19
CA GLU A 4 21.99 -33.72 46.12
C GLU A 4 21.27 -34.01 47.44
N ASP A 5 22.09 -34.45 48.41
CA ASP A 5 22.09 -34.01 49.81
C ASP A 5 20.76 -34.04 50.58
N LEU A 6 20.37 -35.24 51.01
CA LEU A 6 19.55 -35.45 52.21
C LEU A 6 20.44 -35.33 53.46
N GLU A 7 20.91 -34.12 53.76
CA GLU A 7 21.45 -33.80 55.08
C GLU A 7 20.30 -33.85 56.08
N TRP A 8 20.19 -34.97 56.81
CA TRP A 8 19.40 -35.03 58.03
C TRP A 8 19.99 -34.05 59.03
N GLU A 9 19.41 -32.86 59.13
CA GLU A 9 19.66 -31.92 60.21
C GLU A 9 19.42 -32.65 61.54
N ARG A 10 20.51 -33.10 62.18
CA ARG A 10 20.48 -33.52 63.57
C ARG A 10 20.18 -32.27 64.38
N SER A 11 18.90 -32.02 64.67
CA SER A 11 18.47 -30.93 65.54
C SER A 11 19.27 -31.00 66.84
N LYS A 12 20.16 -30.03 67.03
CA LYS A 12 20.89 -29.86 68.28
C LYS A 12 19.85 -29.53 69.35
N ILE A 13 19.58 -30.47 70.25
CA ILE A 13 18.72 -30.26 71.42
C ILE A 13 19.20 -28.99 72.12
N SER A 14 18.30 -28.03 72.29
CA SER A 14 18.61 -26.75 72.92
C SER A 14 19.00 -26.98 74.39
N ASN A 15 19.92 -26.16 74.91
CA ASN A 15 20.26 -26.18 76.35
C ASN A 15 19.02 -25.96 77.23
N GLN A 16 17.98 -25.32 76.69
CA GLN A 16 16.71 -25.10 77.36
C GLN A 16 15.90 -26.41 77.49
N ASP A 17 15.89 -27.25 76.46
CA ASP A 17 15.25 -28.57 76.47
C ASP A 17 15.97 -29.52 77.42
N LEU A 18 17.30 -29.46 77.44
CA LEU A 18 18.14 -30.28 78.30
C LEU A 18 17.93 -29.95 79.79
N ASN A 19 17.70 -28.67 80.11
CA ASN A 19 17.31 -28.25 81.46
C ASN A 19 15.86 -28.61 81.81
N MET A 20 14.93 -28.60 80.84
CA MET A 20 13.58 -29.11 81.07
C MET A 20 13.58 -30.61 81.37
N LEU A 21 14.33 -31.41 80.62
CA LEU A 21 14.44 -32.86 80.83
C LEU A 21 15.05 -33.20 82.21
N LYS A 22 16.03 -32.40 82.67
CA LYS A 22 16.58 -32.51 84.03
C LYS A 22 15.57 -32.10 85.10
N ARG A 23 14.79 -31.03 84.88
CA ARG A 23 13.73 -30.58 85.81
C ARG A 23 12.58 -31.58 85.93
N LEU A 24 12.24 -32.25 84.83
CA LEU A 24 11.22 -33.29 84.75
C LEU A 24 11.70 -34.64 85.32
N GLY A 25 12.95 -34.73 85.79
CA GLY A 25 13.51 -35.95 86.38
C GLY A 25 13.83 -37.06 85.38
N LEU A 26 13.68 -36.80 84.07
CA LEU A 26 13.89 -37.78 82.98
C LEU A 26 15.37 -38.05 82.70
N MET A 27 16.28 -37.24 83.26
CA MET A 27 17.74 -37.44 83.18
C MET A 27 18.35 -37.86 84.54
N LYS A 28 17.67 -38.71 85.33
CA LYS A 28 18.29 -39.33 86.52
C LYS A 28 18.18 -40.86 86.46
N LYS A 29 19.36 -41.48 86.53
CA LYS A 29 19.70 -42.91 86.64
C LYS A 29 19.71 -43.68 85.32
N GLU A 30 20.92 -44.13 84.97
CA GLU A 30 21.24 -45.00 83.83
C GLU A 30 20.56 -46.40 83.90
N ASP A 31 19.78 -46.68 84.95
CA ASP A 31 19.02 -47.91 85.15
C ASP A 31 17.47 -47.73 85.11
N ALA A 32 16.96 -46.55 84.76
CA ALA A 32 15.51 -46.27 84.83
C ALA A 32 14.71 -46.65 83.56
N ILE A 33 15.36 -47.17 82.52
CA ILE A 33 14.69 -47.63 81.30
C ILE A 33 15.05 -49.09 81.03
N ARG A 34 14.58 -49.99 81.90
CA ARG A 34 14.29 -51.36 81.47
C ARG A 34 13.03 -51.29 80.62
N PHE A 35 13.18 -51.32 79.31
CA PHE A 35 12.08 -51.73 78.45
C PHE A 35 11.67 -53.14 78.87
N PRO A 36 10.37 -53.42 79.11
CA PRO A 36 9.93 -54.79 79.31
C PRO A 36 10.41 -55.61 78.11
N SER A 37 11.13 -56.71 78.38
CA SER A 37 11.49 -57.69 77.36
C SER A 37 10.24 -58.19 76.65
N GLU A 38 10.39 -58.62 75.39
CA GLU A 38 9.31 -58.99 74.45
C GLU A 38 8.33 -60.09 74.93
N GLU A 39 8.49 -60.61 76.16
CA GLU A 39 7.63 -61.63 76.77
C GLU A 39 6.64 -61.11 77.82
N SER A 40 6.56 -59.80 78.06
CA SER A 40 5.60 -59.24 79.01
C SER A 40 4.81 -58.07 78.45
N TYR A 41 4.16 -58.27 77.30
CA TYR A 41 2.85 -57.66 77.11
C TYR A 41 1.84 -58.54 77.83
N PRO A 42 1.15 -58.07 78.89
CA PRO A 42 -0.03 -58.78 79.37
C PRO A 42 -0.95 -58.88 78.16
N ASN A 43 -1.24 -60.11 77.74
CA ASN A 43 -2.23 -60.37 76.73
C ASN A 43 -3.47 -59.59 77.18
N PRO A 44 -3.96 -58.59 76.43
CA PRO A 44 -4.93 -57.66 76.94
C PRO A 44 -6.11 -58.46 77.49
N PRO A 45 -6.66 -58.11 78.67
CA PRO A 45 -7.81 -58.82 79.23
C PRO A 45 -8.84 -59.03 78.13
N MET A 46 -9.44 -60.21 78.06
CA MET A 46 -10.34 -60.61 76.95
C MET A 46 -11.38 -59.54 76.60
N GLU A 47 -11.76 -58.73 77.58
CA GLU A 47 -12.65 -57.57 77.52
C GLU A 47 -12.20 -56.43 76.58
N TYR A 48 -10.88 -56.21 76.40
CA TYR A 48 -10.35 -55.11 75.57
C TYR A 48 -9.97 -55.52 74.14
N ARG A 49 -9.87 -56.84 73.87
CA ARG A 49 -9.57 -57.36 72.53
C ARG A 49 -10.57 -56.93 71.45
N PRO A 50 -11.89 -56.86 71.70
CA PRO A 50 -12.86 -56.34 70.72
C PRO A 50 -12.59 -54.87 70.38
N MET A 51 -12.33 -54.04 71.39
CA MET A 51 -12.05 -52.61 71.20
C MET A 51 -10.78 -52.36 70.38
N ILE A 52 -9.71 -53.12 70.62
CA ILE A 52 -8.46 -53.03 69.85
C ILE A 52 -8.67 -53.46 68.39
N LYS A 53 -9.41 -54.55 68.15
CA LYS A 53 -9.76 -55.00 66.79
C LYS A 53 -10.61 -53.96 66.05
N ASP A 54 -11.54 -53.33 66.74
CA ASP A 54 -12.39 -52.29 66.19
C ASP A 54 -11.58 -51.03 65.83
N LEU A 55 -10.62 -50.64 66.67
CA LEU A 55 -9.73 -49.51 66.41
C LEU A 55 -8.81 -49.76 65.21
N ILE A 56 -8.25 -50.97 65.07
CA ILE A 56 -7.43 -51.37 63.91
C ILE A 56 -8.28 -51.36 62.63
N ARG A 57 -9.52 -51.86 62.70
CA ARG A 57 -10.47 -51.86 61.58
C ARG A 57 -10.82 -50.42 61.15
N ILE A 58 -11.13 -49.54 62.10
CA ILE A 58 -11.42 -48.12 61.84
C ILE A 58 -10.19 -47.43 61.24
N GLY A 59 -9.01 -47.63 61.82
CA GLY A 59 -7.75 -47.09 61.30
C GLY A 59 -7.46 -47.52 59.86
N SER A 60 -7.70 -48.80 59.54
CA SER A 60 -7.55 -49.34 58.19
C SER A 60 -8.52 -48.70 57.18
N GLN A 61 -9.77 -48.44 57.59
CA GLN A 61 -10.74 -47.71 56.78
C GLN A 61 -10.31 -46.26 56.52
N PHE A 62 -9.82 -45.55 57.54
CA PHE A 62 -9.31 -44.18 57.40
C PHE A 62 -8.12 -44.07 56.44
N ILE A 63 -7.20 -45.04 56.47
CA ILE A 63 -6.09 -45.11 55.51
C ILE A 63 -6.62 -45.25 54.09
N GLY A 64 -7.58 -46.16 53.87
CA GLY A 64 -8.24 -46.31 52.57
C GLY A 64 -8.88 -45.01 52.08
N TYR A 65 -9.69 -44.35 52.92
CA TYR A 65 -10.32 -43.07 52.56
C TYR A 65 -9.31 -41.97 52.23
N ARG A 66 -8.18 -41.91 52.94
CA ARG A 66 -7.11 -40.95 52.68
C ARG A 66 -6.48 -41.17 51.31
N GLU A 67 -6.22 -42.43 50.93
CA GLU A 67 -5.70 -42.76 49.60
C GLU A 67 -6.71 -42.44 48.48
N TYR A 68 -8.00 -42.68 48.71
CA TYR A 68 -9.05 -42.28 47.77
C TYR A 68 -9.14 -40.76 47.61
N ALA A 69 -9.06 -40.00 48.71
CA ALA A 69 -9.06 -38.55 48.68
C ALA A 69 -7.85 -37.99 47.91
N SER A 70 -6.65 -38.53 48.17
CA SER A 70 -5.42 -38.14 47.46
C SER A 70 -5.51 -38.42 45.95
N LYS A 71 -6.03 -39.59 45.54
CA LYS A 71 -6.27 -39.91 44.13
C LYS A 71 -7.33 -39.02 43.49
N ALA A 72 -8.33 -38.58 44.25
CA ALA A 72 -9.35 -37.65 43.75
C ALA A 72 -8.78 -36.24 43.54
N GLU A 73 -7.94 -35.77 44.45
CA GLU A 73 -7.22 -34.50 44.32
C GLU A 73 -6.26 -34.50 43.13
N GLU A 74 -5.51 -35.58 42.93
CA GLU A 74 -4.62 -35.75 41.77
C GLU A 74 -5.39 -35.68 40.45
N LYS A 75 -6.54 -36.38 40.35
CA LYS A 75 -7.40 -36.32 39.17
C LYS A 75 -8.00 -34.92 38.95
N LEU A 76 -8.32 -34.21 40.02
CA LEU A 76 -8.84 -32.85 39.94
C LEU A 76 -7.75 -31.88 39.47
N ALA A 77 -6.53 -32.01 39.97
CA ALA A 77 -5.37 -31.26 39.50
C ALA A 77 -5.07 -31.54 38.02
N GLU A 78 -5.11 -32.82 37.60
CA GLU A 78 -4.92 -33.19 36.21
C GLU A 78 -6.03 -32.63 35.30
N ALA A 79 -7.28 -32.65 35.75
CA ALA A 79 -8.41 -32.07 35.03
C ALA A 79 -8.27 -30.55 34.89
N ASN A 80 -7.83 -29.85 35.94
CA ASN A 80 -7.57 -28.40 35.87
C ASN A 80 -6.43 -28.08 34.90
N ASN A 81 -5.32 -28.81 34.96
CA ASN A 81 -4.22 -28.62 34.02
C ASN A 81 -4.65 -28.85 32.56
N ARG A 82 -5.51 -29.85 32.32
CA ARG A 82 -6.10 -30.07 30.99
C ARG A 82 -7.02 -28.93 30.57
N ALA A 83 -7.82 -28.39 31.49
CA ALA A 83 -8.68 -27.24 31.21
C ALA A 83 -7.85 -26.01 30.83
N ASP A 84 -6.79 -25.69 31.58
CA ASP A 84 -5.89 -24.58 31.29
C ASP A 84 -5.20 -24.74 29.93
N ALA A 85 -4.76 -25.96 29.60
CA ALA A 85 -4.18 -26.26 28.29
C ALA A 85 -5.19 -26.08 27.14
N LEU A 86 -6.47 -26.38 27.36
CA LEU A 86 -7.52 -26.16 26.37
C LEU A 86 -7.82 -24.66 26.21
N VAL A 87 -7.83 -23.89 27.30
CA VAL A 87 -7.99 -22.43 27.26
C VAL A 87 -6.87 -21.79 26.43
N GLN A 88 -5.61 -22.17 26.69
CA GLN A 88 -4.48 -21.66 25.90
C GLN A 88 -4.58 -22.01 24.41
N LYS A 89 -5.02 -23.24 24.08
CA LYS A 89 -5.23 -23.64 22.68
C LYS A 89 -6.37 -22.85 22.02
N LEU A 90 -7.44 -22.57 22.75
CA LEU A 90 -8.54 -21.75 22.26
C LEU A 90 -8.08 -20.32 21.97
N GLU A 91 -7.37 -19.68 22.91
CA GLU A 91 -6.80 -18.34 22.73
C GLU A 91 -5.88 -18.26 21.51
N GLN A 92 -5.00 -19.26 21.33
CA GLN A 92 -4.14 -19.35 20.15
C GLN A 92 -4.95 -19.50 18.86
N SER A 93 -6.01 -20.33 18.88
CA SER A 93 -6.88 -20.52 17.72
C SER A 93 -7.69 -19.26 17.37
N GLU A 94 -8.16 -18.52 18.38
CA GLU A 94 -8.87 -17.26 18.19
C GLU A 94 -7.94 -16.17 17.66
N ALA A 95 -6.71 -16.10 18.16
CA ALA A 95 -5.69 -15.20 17.64
C ALA A 95 -5.36 -15.51 16.17
N ALA A 96 -5.22 -16.80 15.83
CA ALA A 96 -5.03 -17.23 14.45
C ALA A 96 -6.24 -16.88 13.57
N ARG A 97 -7.47 -17.07 14.07
CA ARG A 97 -8.70 -16.73 13.35
C ARG A 97 -8.79 -15.23 13.08
N LYS A 98 -8.52 -14.38 14.07
CA LYS A 98 -8.52 -12.92 13.92
C LYS A 98 -7.49 -12.46 12.89
N LYS A 99 -6.30 -13.06 12.88
CA LYS A 99 -5.28 -12.79 11.85
C LYS A 99 -5.76 -13.19 10.46
N ALA A 100 -6.34 -14.38 10.32
CA ALA A 100 -6.88 -14.85 9.05
C ALA A 100 -8.04 -13.99 8.54
N GLU A 101 -8.89 -13.50 9.44
CA GLU A 101 -10.00 -12.60 9.11
C GLU A 101 -9.52 -11.24 8.60
N LEU A 102 -8.48 -10.66 9.22
CA LEU A 102 -7.85 -9.44 8.73
C LEU A 102 -7.27 -9.63 7.32
N VAL A 103 -6.48 -10.70 7.11
CA VAL A 103 -5.91 -11.01 5.79
C VAL A 103 -7.00 -11.21 4.74
N ALA A 104 -8.10 -11.89 5.09
CA ALA A 104 -9.23 -12.09 4.18
C ALA A 104 -9.93 -10.75 3.84
N SER A 105 -10.06 -9.85 4.80
CA SER A 105 -10.64 -8.52 4.58
C SER A 105 -9.77 -7.64 3.69
N GLU A 106 -8.44 -7.68 3.89
CA GLU A 106 -7.46 -6.99 3.06
C GLU A 106 -7.46 -7.53 1.63
N ALA A 107 -7.42 -8.85 1.46
CA ALA A 107 -7.46 -9.50 0.15
C ALA A 107 -8.76 -9.19 -0.60
N LYS A 108 -9.89 -9.09 0.11
CA LYS A 108 -11.17 -8.68 -0.49
C LYS A 108 -11.14 -7.23 -0.96
N ALA A 109 -10.61 -6.32 -0.13
CA ALA A 109 -10.47 -4.91 -0.51
C ALA A 109 -9.56 -4.74 -1.73
N GLU A 110 -8.42 -5.46 -1.78
CA GLU A 110 -7.51 -5.45 -2.92
C GLU A 110 -8.16 -6.02 -4.19
N ALA A 111 -8.92 -7.11 -4.06
CA ALA A 111 -9.66 -7.68 -5.18
C ALA A 111 -10.73 -6.72 -5.74
N ASP A 112 -11.43 -6.00 -4.86
CA ASP A 112 -12.43 -5.00 -5.26
C ASP A 112 -11.77 -3.77 -5.92
N GLU A 113 -10.61 -3.33 -5.42
CA GLU A 113 -9.82 -2.26 -6.07
C GLU A 113 -9.31 -2.70 -7.45
N ALA A 114 -8.81 -3.93 -7.58
CA ALA A 114 -8.36 -4.49 -8.86
C ALA A 114 -9.51 -4.56 -9.87
N ARG A 115 -10.71 -4.98 -9.45
CA ARG A 115 -11.91 -4.98 -10.30
C ARG A 115 -12.30 -3.58 -10.76
N ALA A 116 -12.22 -2.58 -9.88
CA ALA A 116 -12.50 -1.19 -10.25
C ALA A 116 -11.49 -0.67 -11.30
N LYS A 117 -10.20 -1.01 -11.14
CA LYS A 117 -9.16 -0.67 -12.13
C LYS A 117 -9.43 -1.35 -13.48
N VAL A 118 -9.78 -2.64 -13.49
CA VAL A 118 -10.13 -3.35 -14.74
C VAL A 118 -11.32 -2.67 -15.44
N ALA A 119 -12.39 -2.36 -14.71
CA ALA A 119 -13.54 -1.67 -15.29
C ALA A 119 -13.16 -0.31 -15.92
N SER A 120 -12.26 0.45 -15.27
CA SER A 120 -11.75 1.70 -15.83
C SER A 120 -10.90 1.50 -17.09
N VAL A 121 -10.12 0.41 -17.16
CA VAL A 121 -9.31 0.07 -18.35
C VAL A 121 -10.20 -0.33 -19.52
N GLU A 122 -11.25 -1.11 -19.28
CA GLU A 122 -12.24 -1.47 -20.30
C GLU A 122 -12.93 -0.22 -20.87
N GLU A 123 -13.29 0.75 -20.03
CA GLU A 123 -13.85 2.02 -20.51
C GLU A 123 -12.85 2.81 -21.37
N LEU A 124 -11.58 2.86 -20.96
CA LEU A 124 -10.52 3.52 -21.74
C LEU A 124 -10.26 2.81 -23.08
N GLN A 125 -10.31 1.47 -23.12
CA GLN A 125 -10.18 0.69 -24.36
C GLN A 125 -11.31 0.99 -25.32
N LYS A 126 -12.56 1.04 -24.84
CA LYS A 126 -13.70 1.41 -25.68
C LYS A 126 -13.55 2.83 -26.26
N ARG A 127 -13.13 3.80 -25.44
CA ARG A 127 -12.86 5.17 -25.90
C ARG A 127 -11.75 5.23 -26.94
N LEU A 128 -10.74 4.36 -26.83
CA LEU A 128 -9.66 4.24 -27.80
C LEU A 128 -10.20 3.70 -29.14
N GLU A 129 -10.98 2.62 -29.12
CA GLU A 129 -11.61 2.06 -30.33
C GLU A 129 -12.53 3.07 -31.04
N ASP A 130 -13.32 3.82 -30.28
CA ASP A 130 -14.18 4.88 -30.79
C ASP A 130 -13.34 6.00 -31.45
N ALA A 131 -12.25 6.42 -30.79
CA ALA A 131 -11.34 7.44 -31.32
C ALA A 131 -10.59 6.99 -32.57
N GLU A 132 -10.16 5.72 -32.63
CA GLU A 132 -9.50 5.14 -33.81
C GLU A 132 -10.45 5.07 -35.01
N SER A 133 -11.71 4.68 -34.77
CA SER A 133 -12.75 4.67 -35.79
C SER A 133 -12.99 6.08 -36.35
N ALA A 134 -13.17 7.08 -35.48
CA ALA A 134 -13.33 8.48 -35.86
C ALA A 134 -12.11 9.02 -36.63
N LEU A 135 -10.89 8.65 -36.24
CA LEU A 135 -9.67 9.04 -36.94
C LEU A 135 -9.61 8.45 -38.36
N ASN A 136 -10.00 7.19 -38.53
CA ASN A 136 -10.05 6.55 -39.83
C ASN A 136 -11.12 7.19 -40.73
N GLU A 137 -12.29 7.52 -40.20
CA GLU A 137 -13.30 8.30 -40.91
C GLU A 137 -12.76 9.67 -41.35
N HIS A 138 -12.09 10.40 -40.46
CA HIS A 138 -11.50 11.68 -40.82
C HIS A 138 -10.42 11.55 -41.92
N LYS A 139 -9.55 10.53 -41.84
CA LYS A 139 -8.55 10.26 -42.88
C LYS A 139 -9.19 9.96 -44.23
N THR A 140 -10.24 9.15 -44.27
CA THR A 140 -10.96 8.82 -45.51
C THR A 140 -11.67 10.04 -46.07
N ALA A 141 -12.32 10.85 -45.23
CA ALA A 141 -12.93 12.11 -45.62
C ALA A 141 -11.90 13.11 -46.16
N GLN A 142 -10.73 13.21 -45.54
CA GLN A 142 -9.63 14.05 -46.00
C GLN A 142 -9.11 13.56 -47.36
N ALA A 143 -8.86 12.26 -47.53
CA ALA A 143 -8.44 11.70 -48.81
C ALA A 143 -9.46 11.99 -49.92
N ALA A 144 -10.76 11.86 -49.64
CA ALA A 144 -11.81 12.21 -50.59
C ALA A 144 -11.80 13.70 -50.95
N ARG A 145 -11.61 14.59 -49.95
CA ARG A 145 -11.50 16.03 -50.16
C ARG A 145 -10.29 16.40 -51.03
N GLU A 146 -9.13 15.81 -50.75
CA GLU A 146 -7.90 16.01 -51.51
C GLU A 146 -8.04 15.53 -52.96
N GLN A 147 -8.63 14.35 -53.18
CA GLN A 147 -8.93 13.88 -54.53
C GLN A 147 -9.88 14.82 -55.27
N GLY A 148 -10.88 15.39 -54.58
CA GLY A 148 -11.79 16.39 -55.15
C GLY A 148 -11.08 17.70 -55.53
N ILE A 149 -10.09 18.13 -54.73
CA ILE A 149 -9.23 19.29 -55.04
C ILE A 149 -8.35 18.99 -56.25
N LEU A 150 -7.69 17.83 -56.29
CA LEU A 150 -6.84 17.42 -57.42
C LEU A 150 -7.61 17.35 -58.73
N LYS A 151 -8.84 16.80 -58.71
CA LYS A 151 -9.71 16.78 -59.90
C LYS A 151 -10.04 18.18 -60.39
N ARG A 152 -10.35 19.11 -59.48
CA ARG A 152 -10.63 20.52 -59.82
C ARG A 152 -9.42 21.23 -60.39
N LEU A 153 -8.25 21.09 -59.75
CA LEU A 153 -6.98 21.64 -60.23
C LEU A 153 -6.62 21.11 -61.62
N LYS A 154 -6.69 19.78 -61.84
CA LYS A 154 -6.46 19.18 -63.17
C LYS A 154 -7.44 19.72 -64.22
N SER A 155 -8.70 19.96 -63.86
CA SER A 155 -9.68 20.56 -64.78
C SER A 155 -9.34 22.02 -65.10
N GLN A 156 -8.92 22.81 -64.10
CA GLN A 156 -8.48 24.19 -64.30
C GLN A 156 -7.24 24.26 -65.20
N ILE A 157 -6.22 23.43 -64.95
CA ILE A 157 -5.01 23.33 -65.77
C ILE A 157 -5.38 23.04 -67.23
N ARG A 158 -6.24 22.05 -67.49
CA ARG A 158 -6.70 21.75 -68.85
C ARG A 158 -7.40 22.94 -69.51
N ARG A 159 -8.24 23.67 -68.76
CA ARG A 159 -8.94 24.87 -69.29
C ARG A 159 -7.94 25.98 -69.65
N THR A 160 -6.96 26.24 -68.79
CA THR A 160 -5.90 27.23 -69.06
C THR A 160 -4.99 26.82 -70.21
N GLU A 161 -4.66 25.52 -70.33
CA GLU A 161 -3.91 24.97 -71.48
C GLU A 161 -4.72 25.11 -72.78
N THR A 162 -6.03 24.88 -72.76
CA THR A 162 -6.87 25.10 -73.96
C THR A 162 -7.04 26.58 -74.30
N GLN A 163 -7.07 27.47 -73.30
CA GLN A 163 -7.13 28.92 -73.52
C GLN A 163 -5.81 29.51 -74.02
N THR A 164 -4.67 28.93 -73.65
CA THR A 164 -3.34 29.34 -74.15
C THR A 164 -3.04 28.75 -75.54
N ASN A 165 -3.64 27.61 -75.90
CA ASN A 165 -3.55 27.04 -77.25
C ASN A 165 -4.57 27.63 -78.25
N GLN A 166 -5.59 28.35 -77.78
CA GLN A 166 -6.27 29.32 -78.64
C GLN A 166 -5.31 30.48 -78.82
N GLY A 167 -4.59 30.47 -79.94
CA GLY A 167 -3.53 31.43 -80.23
C GLY A 167 -3.96 32.85 -79.91
N PHE A 168 -3.45 33.37 -78.78
CA PHE A 168 -3.19 34.78 -78.69
C PHE A 168 -2.07 35.03 -79.69
N ASP A 169 -2.40 35.66 -80.81
CA ASP A 169 -1.41 36.47 -81.51
C ASP A 169 -0.87 37.45 -80.46
N LEU A 170 0.28 37.11 -79.91
CA LEU A 170 1.09 38.01 -79.12
C LEU A 170 1.68 39.03 -80.10
N GLU A 171 0.81 39.88 -80.67
CA GLU A 171 1.25 41.24 -80.97
C GLU A 171 1.65 41.83 -79.63
N ASN A 172 2.96 41.92 -79.40
CA ASN A 172 3.55 42.63 -78.25
C ASN A 172 2.80 43.95 -78.05
N PRO A 173 1.91 44.08 -77.06
CA PRO A 173 1.38 45.38 -76.76
C PRO A 173 2.55 46.14 -76.16
N VAL A 174 2.98 47.20 -76.84
CA VAL A 174 4.13 48.06 -76.49
C VAL A 174 4.00 48.69 -75.09
N ASN A 175 2.95 48.38 -74.32
CA ASN A 175 2.74 48.76 -72.93
C ASN A 175 1.99 47.63 -72.20
N ASP A 176 2.69 46.54 -71.82
CA ASP A 176 2.12 45.53 -70.93
C ASP A 176 2.38 45.97 -69.46
N PRO A 177 1.35 46.35 -68.70
CA PRO A 177 1.50 46.81 -67.31
C PRO A 177 2.17 45.77 -66.40
N LEU A 178 2.08 44.48 -66.75
CA LEU A 178 2.73 43.41 -66.00
C LEU A 178 4.25 43.38 -66.26
N LEU A 179 4.69 43.67 -67.49
CA LEU A 179 6.12 43.85 -67.77
C LEU A 179 6.67 45.13 -67.15
N ASP A 180 5.88 46.21 -67.16
CA ASP A 180 6.30 47.47 -66.52
C ASP A 180 6.42 47.30 -65.01
N THR A 181 5.47 46.60 -64.37
CA THR A 181 5.55 46.33 -62.92
C THR A 181 6.68 45.36 -62.58
N LEU A 182 6.94 44.34 -63.40
CA LEU A 182 8.11 43.47 -63.22
C LEU A 182 9.42 44.22 -63.41
N SER A 183 9.51 45.09 -64.42
CA SER A 183 10.68 45.94 -64.67
C SER A 183 10.89 46.95 -63.54
N TYR A 184 9.82 47.51 -62.99
CA TYR A 184 9.86 48.39 -61.82
C TYR A 184 10.30 47.65 -60.55
N LEU A 185 9.84 46.41 -60.37
CA LEU A 185 10.25 45.53 -59.27
C LEU A 185 11.71 45.06 -59.43
N GLU A 186 12.19 44.93 -60.66
CA GLU A 186 13.58 44.57 -60.96
C GLU A 186 14.52 45.77 -60.74
N LEU A 187 14.12 46.97 -61.17
CA LEU A 187 14.85 48.22 -60.93
C LEU A 187 14.93 48.60 -59.45
N HIS A 188 13.81 48.51 -58.72
CA HIS A 188 13.72 48.91 -57.32
C HIS A 188 13.78 47.72 -56.34
N GLY A 189 14.05 46.52 -56.82
CA GLY A 189 14.02 45.30 -56.01
C GLY A 189 15.06 45.31 -54.88
N SER A 190 16.23 45.92 -55.10
CA SER A 190 17.23 46.14 -54.06
C SER A 190 16.73 47.08 -52.96
N GLU A 191 16.16 48.21 -53.34
CA GLU A 191 15.62 49.23 -52.41
C GLU A 191 14.43 48.68 -51.62
N ILE A 192 13.56 47.88 -52.26
CA ILE A 192 12.44 47.21 -51.59
C ILE A 192 12.96 46.15 -50.61
N ARG A 193 13.95 45.33 -51.00
CA ARG A 193 14.55 44.34 -50.11
C ARG A 193 15.26 44.99 -48.92
N GLU A 194 15.99 46.07 -49.16
CA GLU A 194 16.64 46.85 -48.11
C GLU A 194 15.63 47.53 -47.19
N GLY A 195 14.56 48.12 -47.74
CA GLY A 195 13.46 48.69 -46.98
C GLY A 195 12.75 47.66 -46.11
N VAL A 196 12.50 46.45 -46.62
CA VAL A 196 11.92 45.34 -45.86
C VAL A 196 12.87 44.84 -44.78
N ALA A 197 14.17 44.74 -45.05
CA ALA A 197 15.17 44.36 -44.06
C ALA A 197 15.29 45.40 -42.93
N ASN A 198 15.31 46.69 -43.29
CA ASN A 198 15.36 47.81 -42.33
C ASN A 198 14.07 47.88 -41.49
N ALA A 199 12.90 47.69 -42.11
CA ALA A 199 11.62 47.62 -41.40
C ALA A 199 11.55 46.40 -40.47
N SER A 200 12.08 45.26 -40.90
CA SER A 200 12.20 44.07 -40.05
C SER A 200 13.09 44.35 -38.85
N ALA A 201 14.28 44.95 -39.04
CA ALA A 201 15.18 45.29 -37.96
C ALA A 201 14.58 46.34 -36.99
N GLY A 202 13.87 47.32 -37.52
CA GLY A 202 13.10 48.30 -36.73
C GLY A 202 11.98 47.65 -35.92
N LEU A 203 11.29 46.66 -36.49
CA LEU A 203 10.27 45.90 -35.77
C LEU A 203 10.89 45.02 -34.69
N SER A 204 11.96 44.29 -34.97
CA SER A 204 12.65 43.46 -33.97
C SER A 204 13.18 44.29 -32.79
N THR A 205 13.61 45.53 -33.03
CA THR A 205 14.03 46.45 -31.95
C THR A 205 12.86 47.01 -31.15
N LEU A 206 11.73 47.28 -31.78
CA LEU A 206 10.54 47.82 -31.10
C LEU A 206 9.64 46.75 -30.47
N PHE A 207 9.71 45.50 -30.95
CA PHE A 207 8.84 44.40 -30.54
C PHE A 207 8.89 44.10 -29.02
N PRO A 208 10.07 44.06 -28.37
CA PRO A 208 10.16 43.84 -26.92
C PRO A 208 9.49 44.94 -26.09
N TYR A 209 9.42 46.17 -26.60
CA TYR A 209 8.77 47.28 -25.90
C TYR A 209 7.24 47.15 -25.90
N PHE A 210 6.66 46.68 -26.99
CA PHE A 210 5.21 46.46 -27.09
C PHE A 210 4.78 45.10 -26.51
N PHE A 211 5.66 44.10 -26.52
CA PHE A 211 5.37 42.73 -26.09
C PHE A 211 6.48 42.13 -25.21
N PRO A 212 6.67 42.62 -23.97
CA PRO A 212 7.82 42.29 -23.11
C PRO A 212 7.90 40.83 -22.61
N LYS A 213 7.06 39.92 -23.10
CA LYS A 213 6.96 38.51 -22.66
C LYS A 213 6.63 37.51 -23.78
N LYS A 214 6.71 37.92 -25.06
CA LYS A 214 6.44 37.03 -26.20
C LYS A 214 7.70 36.90 -27.06
N GLU A 215 7.98 35.68 -27.53
CA GLU A 215 9.02 35.44 -28.53
C GLU A 215 8.64 36.08 -29.87
N GLU A 216 9.63 36.64 -30.57
CA GLU A 216 9.41 37.30 -31.85
C GLU A 216 8.94 36.27 -32.90
N PRO A 217 7.79 36.51 -33.56
CA PRO A 217 7.27 35.57 -34.54
C PRO A 217 8.18 35.50 -35.77
N PRO A 218 8.50 34.30 -36.29
CA PRO A 218 9.49 34.10 -37.35
C PRO A 218 9.02 34.55 -38.74
N THR A 219 7.81 35.10 -38.88
CA THR A 219 7.26 35.51 -40.19
C THR A 219 6.34 36.70 -40.04
N PHE A 220 6.36 37.60 -41.02
CA PHE A 220 5.53 38.81 -41.01
C PHE A 220 4.01 38.50 -40.96
N LEU A 221 3.59 37.36 -41.53
CA LEU A 221 2.20 36.90 -41.46
C LEU A 221 1.76 36.50 -40.05
N THR A 222 2.65 35.90 -39.25
CA THR A 222 2.40 35.57 -37.84
C THR A 222 2.42 36.81 -36.97
N LEU A 223 3.26 37.80 -37.30
CA LEU A 223 3.23 39.14 -36.70
C LEU A 223 1.90 39.86 -36.96
N ALA A 224 1.43 39.90 -38.20
CA ALA A 224 0.16 40.56 -38.56
C ALA A 224 -1.06 39.94 -37.83
N LYS A 225 -1.05 38.62 -37.61
CA LYS A 225 -2.07 37.96 -36.79
C LYS A 225 -2.03 38.36 -35.31
N SER A 226 -0.86 38.68 -34.78
CA SER A 226 -0.71 39.15 -33.39
C SER A 226 -1.25 40.57 -33.18
N PHE A 227 -1.24 41.41 -34.23
CA PHE A 227 -1.87 42.74 -34.23
C PHE A 227 -3.37 42.72 -34.54
N ASN A 228 -3.86 41.70 -35.28
CA ASN A 228 -5.27 41.51 -35.62
C ASN A 228 -6.05 40.64 -34.63
N SER A 229 -5.41 40.20 -33.54
CA SER A 229 -6.10 39.52 -32.42
C SER A 229 -7.08 40.50 -31.76
N SER A 230 -8.28 40.03 -31.40
CA SER A 230 -9.32 40.83 -30.73
C SER A 230 -8.87 41.43 -29.38
N GLU A 231 -7.71 41.02 -28.87
CA GLU A 231 -7.04 41.63 -27.74
C GLU A 231 -5.96 42.59 -28.25
N ASP A 232 -6.38 43.82 -28.59
CA ASP A 232 -5.46 44.92 -28.87
C ASP A 232 -4.67 45.26 -27.60
N LEU A 233 -3.50 44.66 -27.45
CA LEU A 233 -2.58 44.87 -26.34
C LEU A 233 -2.00 46.29 -26.32
N GLY A 234 -2.01 47.00 -27.46
CA GLY A 234 -1.59 48.40 -27.55
C GLY A 234 -2.55 49.35 -26.82
N LEU A 235 -3.85 49.03 -26.79
CA LEU A 235 -4.87 49.80 -26.09
C LEU A 235 -4.69 49.77 -24.56
N LYS A 236 -4.25 48.63 -24.00
CA LYS A 236 -4.00 48.49 -22.55
C LYS A 236 -2.80 49.31 -22.07
N VAL A 237 -1.82 49.58 -22.93
CA VAL A 237 -0.64 50.36 -22.59
C VAL A 237 -0.91 51.86 -22.71
N ARG A 238 -1.70 52.30 -23.71
CA ARG A 238 -2.06 53.73 -23.89
C ARG A 238 -3.02 54.28 -22.83
N GLN A 239 -3.73 53.43 -22.10
CA GLN A 239 -4.62 53.85 -21.00
C GLN A 239 -3.92 53.93 -19.64
N LYS A 240 -2.61 53.63 -19.56
CA LYS A 240 -1.85 53.60 -18.30
C LYS A 240 -0.77 54.68 -18.17
N THR A 241 -0.77 55.66 -19.07
CA THR A 241 -0.05 56.95 -18.95
C THR A 241 -1.07 58.06 -18.91
#